data_AF-A0A679FTZ7-F1
#
_entry.id   AF-A0A679FTZ7-F1
#
_cell.length_a   1.000
_cell.length_b   1.000
_cell.length_c   1.000
_cell.angle_alpha   90.00
_cell.angle_beta   90.00
_cell.angle_gamma   90.00
#
_symmetry.space_group_name_H-M   'P 1'
#
loop_
_entity.id
_entity.type
_entity.pdbx_description
1 polymer ?
#
loop_
_entity_poly.entity_id
_entity_poly.type
_entity_poly.pdbx_seq_one_letter_code
_entity_poly.pdbx_strand_id
1 'polypeptide(L)' 'MVDILVKLLLLQVTVADHRLQYAMMETSDEREQAFIEGVLAVCEFFEDALEEIWEGEVAE' A
#
# COMPACT_ATOMS: atom_id res chain seq x y z
N MET A 1 -21.68 2.69 -3.39
CA MET A 1 -20.95 1.53 -3.93
C MET A 1 -19.99 1.90 -5.04
N VAL A 2 -20.44 2.34 -6.22
CA VAL A 2 -19.52 2.67 -7.35
C VAL A 2 -18.44 3.69 -6.97
N ASP A 3 -18.78 4.77 -6.26
CA ASP A 3 -17.81 5.78 -5.81
C ASP A 3 -16.76 5.23 -4.81
N ILE A 4 -17.16 4.27 -3.98
CA ILE A 4 -16.27 3.64 -2.99
C ILE A 4 -15.32 2.67 -3.67
N LEU A 5 -15.82 1.84 -4.59
CA LEU A 5 -14.99 0.92 -5.39
C LEU A 5 -13.92 1.67 -6.18
N VAL A 6 -14.28 2.80 -6.82
CA VAL A 6 -13.31 3.63 -7.54
C VAL A 6 -12.24 4.19 -6.59
N LYS A 7 -12.63 4.64 -5.39
CA LYS A 7 -11.67 5.12 -4.38
C LYS A 7 -10.74 4.02 -3.86
N LEU A 8 -11.25 2.80 -3.66
CA LEU A 8 -10.45 1.65 -3.25
C LEU A 8 -9.47 1.23 -4.34
N LEU A 9 -9.89 1.20 -5.60
CA LEU A 9 -9.00 0.93 -6.74
C LEU A 9 -7.91 2.00 -6.87
N LEU A 10 -8.25 3.27 -6.70
CA LEU A 10 -7.27 4.37 -6.69
C LEU A 10 -6.28 4.21 -5.53
N LEU A 11 -6.76 3.84 -4.35
CA LEU A 11 -5.90 3.58 -3.19
C LEU A 11 -4.95 2.42 -3.47
N GLN A 12 -5.43 1.31 -4.03
CA GLN A 12 -4.61 0.15 -4.39
C GLN A 12 -3.48 0.53 -5.34
N VAL A 13 -3.78 1.26 -6.42
CA VAL A 13 -2.77 1.72 -7.38
C VAL A 13 -1.76 2.66 -6.70
N THR A 14 -2.23 3.55 -5.85
CA THR A 14 -1.37 4.51 -5.13
C THR A 14 -0.42 3.79 -4.18
N VAL A 15 -0.90 2.82 -3.41
CA VAL A 15 -0.11 2.05 -2.45
C VAL A 15 0.96 1.22 -3.17
N ALA A 16 0.57 0.51 -4.24
CA ALA A 16 1.51 -0.29 -5.03
C ALA A 16 2.62 0.57 -5.66
N ASP A 17 2.29 1.75 -6.17
CA ASP A 17 3.25 2.71 -6.73
C ASP A 17 4.23 3.23 -5.67
N HIS A 18 3.73 3.64 -4.50
CA HIS A 18 4.60 4.10 -3.41
C HIS A 18 5.51 2.98 -2.91
N ARG A 19 4.98 1.78 -2.71
CA ARG A 19 5.78 0.63 -2.28
C ARG A 19 6.92 0.34 -3.26
N LEU A 20 6.64 0.35 -4.57
CA LEU A 20 7.66 0.17 -5.59
C LEU A 20 8.72 1.27 -5.54
N GLN A 21 8.30 2.54 -5.46
CA GLN A 21 9.22 3.67 -5.41
C GLN A 21 10.17 3.57 -4.21
N TYR A 22 9.63 3.35 -3.01
CA TYR A 22 10.42 3.27 -1.78
C TYR A 22 11.27 2.00 -1.70
N ALA A 23 10.82 0.87 -2.25
CA ALA A 23 11.62 -0.36 -2.31
C ALA A 23 12.84 -0.25 -3.24
N MET A 24 12.81 0.65 -4.21
CA MET A 24 13.94 0.93 -5.10
C MET A 24 14.88 2.01 -4.56
N MET A 25 14.56 2.65 -3.43
CA MET A 25 15.44 3.65 -2.83
C MET A 25 16.57 2.97 -2.07
N GLU A 26 17.80 3.36 -2.38
CA GLU A 26 19.00 2.99 -1.63
C GLU A 26 19.56 4.24 -0.97
N THR A 27 19.80 4.18 0.35
CA THR A 27 20.43 5.25 1.12
C THR A 27 21.43 4.66 2.11
N SER A 28 22.43 5.46 2.48
CA SER A 28 23.38 5.14 3.55
C SER A 28 23.08 5.88 4.84
N ASP A 29 22.07 6.77 4.85
CA ASP A 29 21.61 7.46 6.05
C ASP A 29 20.61 6.57 6.83
N GLU A 30 20.92 6.29 8.09
CA GLU A 30 20.11 5.42 8.95
C GLU A 30 18.70 5.97 9.21
N ARG A 31 18.51 7.29 9.21
CA ARG A 31 17.18 7.89 9.44
C ARG A 31 16.32 7.79 8.19
N GLU A 32 16.92 8.01 7.02
CA GLU A 32 16.25 7.79 5.74
C GLU A 32 15.88 6.32 5.56
N GLN A 33 16.77 5.39 5.93
CA GLN A 33 16.50 3.96 5.91
C GLN A 33 15.30 3.60 6.80
N ALA A 34 15.28 4.08 8.06
CA ALA A 34 14.16 3.83 8.97
C ALA A 34 12.84 4.44 8.47
N PHE A 35 12.90 5.58 7.78
CA PHE A 35 11.74 6.18 7.14
C PHE A 35 11.22 5.32 5.98
N ILE A 36 12.11 4.85 5.09
CA ILE A 36 11.78 3.96 3.97
C ILE A 36 11.10 2.69 4.50
N GLU A 37 11.67 2.05 5.52
CA GLU A 37 11.09 0.87 6.17
C GLU A 37 9.69 1.15 6.74
N GLY A 38 9.49 2.31 7.37
CA GLY A 38 8.19 2.73 7.86
C GLY A 38 7.15 2.91 6.75
N VAL A 39 7.53 3.50 5.62
CA VAL A 39 6.64 3.66 4.47
C VAL A 39 6.27 2.30 3.87
N LEU A 40 7.24 1.39 3.74
CA LEU A 40 7.01 0.04 3.23
C LEU A 40 6.03 -0.76 4.11
N ALA A 41 6.18 -0.68 5.44
CA ALA A 41 5.28 -1.34 6.39
C ALA A 41 3.85 -0.80 6.31
N VAL A 42 3.68 0.51 6.13
CA VAL A 42 2.35 1.11 5.91
C VAL A 42 1.73 0.63 4.59
N CYS A 43 2.54 0.50 3.53
CA CYS A 43 2.05 0.01 2.26
C CYS A 43 1.58 -1.45 2.37
N GLU A 44 2.35 -2.32 3.02
CA GLU A 44 1.99 -3.73 3.28
C GLU A 44 0.66 -3.82 4.04
N PHE A 45 0.49 -3.03 5.10
CA PHE A 45 -0.78 -2.98 5.84
C PHE A 45 -1.99 -2.63 4.96
N PHE A 46 -1.84 -1.67 4.03
CA PHE A 46 -2.93 -1.30 3.13
C PHE A 46 -3.16 -2.35 2.04
N GLU A 47 -2.13 -3.02 1.54
CA GLU A 47 -2.26 -4.14 0.60
C GLU A 47 -3.10 -5.25 1.23
N ASP A 48 -2.76 -5.66 2.47
CA ASP A 48 -3.51 -6.68 3.22
C ASP A 48 -4.96 -6.26 3.48
N ALA A 49 -5.18 -5.01 3.93
CA ALA A 49 -6.52 -4.52 4.20
C ALA A 49 -7.41 -4.46 2.94
N LEU A 50 -6.83 -4.12 1.79
CA LEU A 50 -7.54 -4.11 0.52
C LEU A 50 -7.86 -5.53 0.03
N GLU A 51 -6.95 -6.48 0.24
CA GLU A 51 -7.18 -7.90 -0.03
C GLU A 51 -8.34 -8.43 0.83
N GLU A 52 -8.33 -8.19 2.14
CA GLU A 52 -9.42 -8.60 3.04
C GLU A 52 -10.78 -8.04 2.63
N ILE A 53 -10.84 -6.77 2.20
CA ILE A 53 -12.09 -6.15 1.74
C ILE A 53 -12.59 -6.84 0.47
N TRP A 54 -11.70 -7.14 -0.48
CA TRP A 54 -12.08 -7.77 -1.75
C TRP A 54 -12.50 -9.23 -1.55
N GLU A 55 -11.79 -9.99 -0.72
CA GLU A 55 -12.15 -11.36 -0.37
C GLU A 55 -13.46 -11.42 0.41
N GLY A 56 -13.69 -10.48 1.33
CA GLY A 56 -14.95 -10.33 2.06
C GLY A 56 -16.14 -10.03 1.15
N GLU A 57 -15.95 -9.23 0.10
CA GLU A 57 -16.99 -8.95 -0.91
C GLU A 57 -17.26 -10.14 -1.85
N VAL A 58 -16.29 -11.03 -2.09
CA VAL A 58 -16.48 -12.23 -2.96
C VAL A 58 -17.22 -13.37 -2.23
N ALA A 59 -17.27 -13.33 -0.89
CA ALA A 59 -17.91 -14.35 -0.06
C ALA A 59 -19.40 -14.10 0.23
N GLU A 60 -19.94 -12.91 -0.06
CA GLU A 60 -21.37 -12.56 0.03
C GLU A 60 -22.10 -12.60 -1.32
#